data_AF-A0AAU9U9K6-F1
#
_entry.id   AF-A0AAU9U9K6-F1
#
_cell.length_a   1.000
_cell.length_b   1.000
_cell.length_c   1.000
_cell.angle_alpha   90.00
_cell.angle_beta   90.00
_cell.angle_gamma   90.00
#
_symmetry.space_group_name_H-M   'P 1'
#
loop_
_entity.id
_entity.type
_entity.pdbx_description
1 polymer ?
#
loop_
_entity_poly.entity_id
_entity_poly.type
_entity_poly.pdbx_seq_one_letter_code
_entity_poly.pdbx_strand_id
1 'polypeptide(L)'
;MDVKKVVVMFFVTVLLSVVAKDICARNATCIVLEKCEGLYNRFMRDRSESVRNLLRKLHCGFDSPQAPKICCPPELKEVNVFIRMSTDQNPMDLLPNLKVCGIQNNDRIVGGTQTELDEHPWMALLHYDKPKGSGFYCGGVLIASRYVLTAAHCVKGADLPKTWKLSEVRLGEWNVTSKNDCDHDDCSPQPLNVPIEEIIAHEDYDPTDGQQQNDIALLRLAQDVTFNGGLSNGIEKSSVRSGDISGQLIGPPRPIHLRYIQHLRRAVLD
;
A
#
# COMPACT_ATOMS: atom_id res chain seq x y z
N MET A 1 14.47 -51.01 50.70
CA MET A 1 14.31 -50.02 49.61
C MET A 1 13.72 -48.77 50.25
N ASP A 2 14.45 -47.66 50.17
CA ASP A 2 14.23 -46.47 50.99
C ASP A 2 13.15 -45.58 50.38
N VAL A 3 11.98 -45.51 51.02
CA VAL A 3 10.78 -44.81 50.54
C VAL A 3 11.05 -43.31 50.32
N LYS A 4 12.02 -42.74 51.05
CA LYS A 4 12.46 -41.35 50.87
C LYS A 4 13.12 -41.10 49.51
N LYS A 5 13.81 -42.10 48.95
CA LYS A 5 14.45 -41.98 47.63
C LYS A 5 13.44 -42.05 46.48
N VAL A 6 12.37 -42.84 46.64
CA VAL A 6 11.31 -42.99 45.61
C VAL A 6 10.46 -41.73 45.52
N VAL A 7 10.12 -41.12 46.66
CA VAL A 7 9.34 -39.87 46.69
C VAL A 7 10.16 -38.70 46.10
N VAL A 8 11.44 -38.57 46.44
CA VAL A 8 12.31 -37.55 45.86
C VAL A 8 12.50 -37.76 44.34
N MET A 9 12.64 -39.01 43.87
CA MET A 9 12.70 -39.29 42.43
C MET A 9 11.39 -38.93 41.71
N PHE A 10 10.23 -39.24 42.31
CA PHE A 10 8.92 -38.89 41.73
C PHE A 10 8.69 -37.37 41.69
N PHE A 11 9.05 -36.64 42.74
CA PHE A 11 8.94 -35.18 42.75
C PHE A 11 9.89 -34.50 41.75
N VAL A 12 11.12 -35.01 41.58
CA VAL A 12 12.07 -34.48 40.59
C VAL A 12 11.60 -34.78 39.15
N THR A 13 11.00 -35.94 38.89
CA THR A 13 10.42 -36.25 37.57
C THR A 13 9.14 -35.47 37.28
N VAL A 14 8.31 -35.19 38.29
CA VAL A 14 7.09 -34.39 38.13
C VAL A 14 7.42 -32.90 37.93
N LEU A 15 8.45 -32.37 38.60
CA LEU A 15 8.96 -31.01 38.36
C LEU A 15 9.59 -30.85 36.97
N LEU A 16 10.24 -31.88 36.42
CA LEU A 16 10.78 -31.85 35.05
C LEU A 16 9.70 -31.91 33.96
N SER A 17 8.51 -32.44 34.25
CA SER A 17 7.40 -32.50 33.29
C SER A 17 6.48 -31.27 33.27
N VAL A 18 6.64 -30.32 34.20
CA VAL A 18 5.77 -29.11 34.28
C VAL A 18 6.37 -27.90 33.54
N VAL A 19 7.60 -27.99 33.02
CA VAL A 19 8.26 -26.89 32.29
C VAL A 19 8.47 -27.26 30.82
N ALA A 20 7.39 -27.41 30.07
CA ALA A 20 7.47 -27.54 28.61
C ALA A 20 6.15 -27.12 27.94
N LYS A 21 5.92 -25.82 27.73
CA LYS A 21 4.93 -25.34 26.74
C LYS A 21 5.25 -23.99 26.09
N ASP A 22 6.15 -23.18 26.65
CA ASP A 22 6.57 -21.92 26.02
C ASP A 22 7.78 -22.06 25.06
N ILE A 23 8.22 -23.29 24.78
CA ILE A 23 9.44 -23.53 24.01
C ILE A 23 9.12 -23.62 22.52
N CYS A 24 9.35 -22.52 21.83
CA CYS A 24 9.35 -22.47 20.37
C CYS A 24 10.68 -22.96 19.79
N ALA A 25 10.63 -23.75 18.72
CA ALA A 25 11.84 -24.22 18.03
C ALA A 25 12.40 -23.16 17.08
N ARG A 26 13.70 -23.24 16.76
CA ARG A 26 14.39 -22.45 15.70
C ARG A 26 14.28 -20.92 15.85
N ASN A 27 14.82 -20.36 16.95
CA ASN A 27 14.85 -18.91 17.24
C ASN A 27 13.49 -18.19 17.23
N ALA A 28 12.38 -18.92 17.10
CA ALA A 28 11.05 -18.37 17.21
C ALA A 28 10.73 -18.05 18.67
N THR A 29 9.89 -17.06 18.91
CA THR A 29 9.44 -16.71 20.27
C THR A 29 7.94 -16.85 20.40
N CYS A 30 7.49 -17.30 21.57
CA CYS A 30 6.08 -17.38 21.90
C CYS A 30 5.51 -15.98 22.18
N ILE A 31 4.73 -15.43 21.26
CA ILE A 31 4.12 -14.10 21.39
C ILE A 31 2.64 -14.15 20.99
N VAL A 32 1.85 -13.16 21.44
CA VAL A 32 0.44 -13.01 21.03
C VAL A 32 0.37 -12.88 19.51
N LEU A 33 -0.63 -13.53 18.87
CA LEU A 33 -0.76 -13.57 17.42
C LEU A 33 -0.65 -12.18 16.77
N GLU A 34 -1.30 -11.16 17.36
CA GLU A 34 -1.27 -9.76 16.90
C GLU A 34 0.15 -9.16 16.86
N LYS A 35 1.06 -9.63 17.73
CA LYS A 35 2.47 -9.18 17.76
C LYS A 35 3.36 -9.87 16.73
N CYS A 36 2.83 -10.87 16.01
CA CYS A 36 3.52 -11.56 14.91
C CYS A 36 2.95 -11.06 13.58
N GLU A 37 3.30 -9.83 13.19
CA GLU A 37 2.63 -9.11 12.10
C GLU A 37 2.56 -9.90 10.79
N GLY A 38 3.65 -10.59 10.39
CA GLY A 38 3.68 -11.35 9.15
C GLY A 38 2.63 -12.48 9.11
N LEU A 39 2.47 -13.21 10.22
CA LEU A 39 1.51 -14.31 10.28
C LEU A 39 0.08 -13.84 10.59
N TYR A 40 -0.06 -12.79 11.41
CA TYR A 40 -1.35 -12.15 11.67
C TYR A 40 -1.96 -11.59 10.39
N ASN A 41 -1.17 -10.87 9.59
CA ASN A 41 -1.62 -10.33 8.30
C ASN A 41 -2.01 -11.44 7.32
N ARG A 42 -1.29 -12.58 7.31
CA ARG A 42 -1.64 -13.73 6.48
C ARG A 42 -2.97 -14.37 6.91
N PHE A 43 -3.21 -14.52 8.21
CA PHE A 43 -4.47 -15.03 8.74
C PHE A 43 -5.66 -14.11 8.45
N MET A 44 -5.46 -12.79 8.56
CA MET A 44 -6.52 -11.83 8.26
C MET A 44 -6.91 -11.81 6.77
N ARG A 45 -5.97 -12.06 5.86
CA ARG A 45 -6.23 -12.15 4.41
C ARG A 45 -6.77 -13.51 3.99
N ASP A 46 -6.24 -14.60 4.54
CA ASP A 46 -6.57 -15.97 4.17
C ASP A 46 -7.09 -16.75 5.39
N ARG A 47 -8.41 -16.93 5.42
CA ARG A 47 -9.14 -17.70 6.45
C ARG A 47 -9.39 -19.16 6.03
N SER A 48 -8.58 -19.69 5.12
CA SER A 48 -8.66 -21.10 4.70
C SER A 48 -8.32 -22.07 5.83
N GLU A 49 -8.80 -23.31 5.69
CA GLU A 49 -8.54 -24.37 6.68
C GLU A 49 -7.03 -24.68 6.80
N SER A 50 -6.28 -24.48 5.72
CA SER A 50 -4.82 -24.55 5.68
C SER A 50 -4.16 -23.60 6.68
N VAL A 51 -4.60 -22.35 6.73
CA VAL A 51 -4.05 -21.33 7.63
C VAL A 51 -4.49 -21.58 9.07
N ARG A 52 -5.74 -22.00 9.28
CA ARG A 52 -6.21 -22.41 10.63
C ARG A 52 -5.41 -23.58 11.18
N ASN A 53 -5.11 -24.58 10.36
CA ASN A 53 -4.29 -25.72 10.75
C ASN A 53 -2.84 -25.34 11.03
N LEU A 54 -2.30 -24.36 10.29
CA LEU A 54 -0.98 -23.81 10.58
C LEU A 54 -0.95 -23.08 11.94
N LEU A 55 -1.95 -22.24 12.23
CA LEU A 55 -2.05 -21.54 13.52
C LEU A 55 -2.21 -22.51 14.69
N ARG A 56 -3.01 -23.57 14.53
CA ARG A 56 -3.12 -24.66 15.53
C ARG A 56 -1.77 -25.32 15.79
N LYS A 57 -0.94 -25.53 14.77
CA LYS A 57 0.41 -26.13 14.89
C LYS A 57 1.43 -25.20 15.55
N LEU A 58 1.28 -23.89 15.35
CA LEU A 58 2.20 -22.88 15.89
C LEU A 58 1.78 -22.39 17.28
N HIS A 59 0.62 -22.79 17.77
CA HIS A 59 0.11 -22.40 19.08
C HIS A 59 1.05 -22.82 20.21
N CYS A 60 1.51 -21.86 21.00
CA CYS A 60 2.47 -22.07 22.09
C CYS A 60 1.91 -21.73 23.47
N GLY A 61 0.68 -21.21 23.57
CA GLY A 61 0.07 -20.92 24.87
C GLY A 61 -0.96 -19.80 24.79
N PHE A 62 -1.30 -19.25 25.95
CA PHE A 62 -2.24 -18.13 26.07
C PHE A 62 -1.64 -17.06 27.00
N ASP A 63 -1.92 -15.79 26.72
CA ASP A 63 -1.62 -14.69 27.65
C ASP A 63 -2.78 -14.42 28.61
N SER A 64 -3.99 -14.70 28.12
CA SER A 64 -5.29 -14.54 28.78
C SER A 64 -6.29 -15.47 28.07
N PRO A 65 -7.45 -15.84 28.65
CA PRO A 65 -8.42 -16.75 28.02
C PRO A 65 -8.85 -16.34 26.60
N GLN A 66 -8.71 -15.06 26.24
CA GLN A 66 -9.05 -14.51 24.92
C GLN A 66 -7.83 -14.22 24.02
N ALA A 67 -6.60 -14.44 24.49
CA ALA A 67 -5.38 -14.04 23.78
C ALA A 67 -4.46 -15.24 23.48
N PRO A 68 -4.65 -15.94 22.34
CA PRO A 68 -3.79 -17.05 21.94
C PRO A 68 -2.39 -16.56 21.52
N LYS A 69 -1.37 -17.30 21.98
CA LYS A 69 0.04 -17.11 21.62
C LYS A 69 0.47 -18.14 20.59
N ILE A 70 1.41 -17.72 19.73
CA ILE A 70 2.03 -18.56 18.71
C ILE A 70 3.55 -18.41 18.72
N CYS A 71 4.23 -19.45 18.24
CA CYS A 71 5.64 -19.40 17.91
C CYS A 71 5.86 -18.58 16.66
N CYS A 72 6.34 -17.34 16.82
CA CYS A 72 6.65 -16.44 15.73
C CYS A 72 8.16 -16.45 15.43
N PRO A 73 8.58 -16.93 14.24
CA PRO A 73 9.95 -16.81 13.76
C PRO A 73 10.36 -15.33 13.59
N PRO A 74 11.64 -14.97 13.82
CA PRO A 74 12.10 -13.59 13.71
C PRO A 74 11.92 -13.01 12.30
N GLU A 75 11.94 -13.85 11.26
CA GLU A 75 11.67 -13.45 9.87
C GLU A 75 10.23 -12.96 9.64
N LEU A 76 9.31 -13.28 10.56
CA LEU A 76 7.90 -12.90 10.49
C LEU A 76 7.50 -11.87 11.57
N LYS A 77 8.44 -11.48 12.44
CA LYS A 77 8.23 -10.50 13.50
C LYS A 77 8.38 -9.07 13.04
N GLU A 78 9.39 -8.81 12.21
CA GLU A 78 9.67 -7.48 11.71
C GLU A 78 9.50 -7.48 10.21
N VAL A 79 8.48 -6.77 9.73
CA VAL A 79 8.49 -6.27 8.35
C VAL A 79 9.47 -5.10 8.32
N ASN A 80 10.75 -5.38 8.56
CA ASN A 80 11.81 -4.43 8.25
C ASN A 80 11.98 -4.50 6.74
N VAL A 81 11.47 -3.48 6.05
CA VAL A 81 11.51 -3.30 4.60
C VAL A 81 12.95 -3.00 4.17
N PHE A 82 13.84 -3.98 4.34
CA PHE A 82 15.06 -4.11 3.58
C PHE A 82 14.82 -5.26 2.62
N ILE A 83 14.17 -4.94 1.49
CA ILE A 83 14.12 -5.83 0.35
C ILE A 83 15.57 -6.03 -0.08
N ARG A 84 16.18 -7.14 0.37
CA ARG A 84 17.27 -7.76 -0.39
C ARG A 84 16.72 -7.94 -1.79
N MET A 85 17.33 -7.25 -2.75
CA MET A 85 17.09 -7.40 -4.18
C MET A 85 17.17 -8.87 -4.56
N SER A 86 16.07 -9.60 -4.44
CA SER A 86 15.80 -10.80 -5.22
C SER A 86 14.97 -10.35 -6.41
N THR A 87 15.47 -10.71 -7.58
CA THR A 87 15.00 -10.36 -8.93
C THR A 87 13.65 -11.00 -9.28
N ASP A 88 12.70 -11.00 -8.36
CA ASP A 88 11.35 -11.55 -8.55
C ASP A 88 10.38 -10.76 -7.68
N GLN A 89 10.19 -9.48 -8.02
CA GLN A 89 9.20 -8.65 -7.32
C GLN A 89 7.82 -9.11 -7.75
N ASN A 90 7.01 -9.55 -6.77
CA ASN A 90 5.59 -9.74 -6.99
C ASN A 90 5.01 -8.37 -7.37
N PRO A 91 4.29 -8.24 -8.50
CA PRO A 91 3.68 -6.97 -8.92
C PRO A 91 2.83 -6.30 -7.83
N MET A 92 2.33 -7.06 -6.86
CA MET A 92 1.56 -6.56 -5.72
C MET A 92 2.38 -5.80 -4.67
N ASP A 93 3.71 -5.93 -4.66
CA ASP A 93 4.57 -5.21 -3.71
C ASP A 93 4.71 -3.71 -4.04
N LEU A 94 4.26 -3.29 -5.23
CA LEU A 94 4.18 -1.89 -5.66
C LEU A 94 2.92 -1.18 -5.15
N LEU A 95 1.91 -1.92 -4.69
CA LEU A 95 0.67 -1.34 -4.20
C LEU A 95 0.74 -1.15 -2.67
N PRO A 96 0.19 -0.03 -2.15
CA PRO A 96 0.06 0.19 -0.73
C PRO A 96 -0.81 -0.93 -0.13
N ASN A 97 -0.49 -1.32 1.11
CA ASN A 97 -1.29 -2.28 1.86
C ASN A 97 -2.73 -1.75 2.02
N LEU A 98 -3.74 -2.64 1.98
CA LEU A 98 -5.16 -2.35 2.25
C LEU A 98 -5.42 -1.62 3.59
N LYS A 99 -4.44 -1.64 4.51
CA LYS A 99 -4.49 -0.85 5.76
C LYS A 99 -4.10 0.63 5.60
N VAL A 100 -3.65 1.05 4.42
CA VAL A 100 -3.11 2.39 4.13
C VAL A 100 -3.83 3.05 2.94
N CYS A 101 -4.39 2.25 2.02
CA CYS A 101 -5.15 2.74 0.87
C CYS A 101 -6.66 2.51 1.02
N GLY A 102 -7.46 3.37 0.36
CA GLY A 102 -8.92 3.22 0.31
C GLY A 102 -9.62 3.50 1.65
N ILE A 103 -8.96 4.20 2.57
CA ILE A 103 -9.55 4.62 3.85
C ILE A 103 -10.42 5.84 3.58
N GLN A 104 -11.74 5.63 3.57
CA GLN A 104 -12.75 6.69 3.60
C GLN A 104 -13.57 6.57 4.89
N ASN A 105 -13.98 7.70 5.45
CA ASN A 105 -14.79 7.72 6.67
C ASN A 105 -16.31 7.60 6.40
N ASN A 106 -16.74 7.47 5.14
CA ASN A 106 -18.15 7.42 4.76
C ASN A 106 -18.45 6.41 3.64
N ASP A 107 -19.64 5.83 3.68
CA ASP A 107 -20.16 4.92 2.66
C ASP A 107 -21.23 5.62 1.81
N ARG A 108 -20.95 5.65 0.49
CA ARG A 108 -21.90 5.81 -0.63
C ARG A 108 -22.51 7.22 -0.83
N ILE A 109 -22.11 7.87 -1.92
CA ILE A 109 -22.72 9.10 -2.42
C ILE A 109 -24.05 8.81 -3.16
N VAL A 110 -25.19 9.31 -2.65
CA VAL A 110 -26.47 9.36 -3.38
C VAL A 110 -26.99 10.80 -3.33
N GLY A 111 -27.10 11.48 -4.47
CA GLY A 111 -27.53 12.89 -4.53
C GLY A 111 -26.48 13.87 -4.00
N GLY A 112 -25.20 13.59 -4.26
CA GLY A 112 -24.03 14.07 -3.54
C GLY A 112 -23.96 15.57 -3.22
N THR A 113 -23.39 15.84 -2.05
CA THR A 113 -23.01 17.17 -1.58
C THR A 113 -21.51 17.38 -1.77
N GLN A 114 -21.02 18.59 -1.54
CA GLN A 114 -19.58 18.87 -1.49
C GLN A 114 -18.91 17.94 -0.46
N THR A 115 -17.74 17.40 -0.82
CA THR A 115 -16.96 16.51 0.05
C THR A 115 -16.38 17.26 1.24
N GLU A 116 -16.14 16.56 2.32
CA GLU A 116 -15.36 17.09 3.44
C GLU A 116 -13.91 17.32 3.03
N LEU A 117 -13.21 18.14 3.80
CA LEU A 117 -11.78 18.38 3.63
C LEU A 117 -11.01 17.05 3.80
N ASP A 118 -10.10 16.75 2.87
CA ASP A 118 -9.30 15.51 2.85
C ASP A 118 -10.10 14.18 2.83
N GLU A 119 -11.39 14.18 2.47
CA GLU A 119 -12.23 12.96 2.45
C GLU A 119 -11.75 11.91 1.43
N HIS A 120 -11.18 12.36 0.31
CA HIS A 120 -10.69 11.50 -0.77
C HIS A 120 -9.26 11.87 -1.16
N PRO A 121 -8.27 11.56 -0.31
CA PRO A 121 -6.90 12.07 -0.47
C PRO A 121 -6.21 11.49 -1.71
N TRP A 122 -6.64 10.34 -2.22
CA TRP A 122 -6.09 9.74 -3.43
C TRP A 122 -6.53 10.45 -4.72
N MET A 123 -7.43 11.42 -4.67
CA MET A 123 -7.88 12.13 -5.86
C MET A 123 -6.75 12.92 -6.50
N ALA A 124 -6.64 12.79 -7.81
CA ALA A 124 -5.61 13.44 -8.61
C ALA A 124 -6.25 14.28 -9.72
N LEU A 125 -5.71 15.48 -9.94
CA LEU A 125 -6.06 16.32 -11.09
C LEU A 125 -4.92 16.31 -12.10
N LEU A 126 -5.26 16.08 -13.36
CA LEU A 126 -4.28 16.03 -14.46
C LEU A 126 -4.12 17.42 -15.06
N HIS A 127 -2.91 17.96 -14.97
CA HIS A 127 -2.58 19.30 -15.42
C HIS A 127 -2.03 19.30 -16.85
N TYR A 128 -2.69 20.05 -17.73
CA TYR A 128 -2.31 20.17 -19.14
C TYR A 128 -1.76 21.56 -19.42
N ASP A 129 -0.55 21.61 -19.97
CA ASP A 129 0.00 22.81 -20.61
C ASP A 129 -0.67 22.99 -21.97
N LYS A 130 -1.14 24.20 -22.25
CA LYS A 130 -1.89 24.56 -23.46
C LYS A 130 -1.23 25.76 -24.13
N PRO A 131 -1.51 26.03 -25.42
CA PRO A 131 -0.92 27.19 -26.11
C PRO A 131 -1.20 28.55 -25.46
N LYS A 132 -2.27 28.66 -24.64
CA LYS A 132 -2.72 29.91 -24.01
C LYS A 132 -2.83 29.80 -22.49
N GLY A 133 -1.95 29.03 -21.86
CA GLY A 133 -1.91 28.84 -20.41
C GLY A 133 -1.93 27.38 -20.03
N SER A 134 -2.57 27.03 -18.93
CA SER A 134 -2.69 25.65 -18.48
C SER A 134 -4.03 25.41 -17.79
N GLY A 135 -4.33 24.16 -17.47
CA GLY A 135 -5.49 23.85 -16.64
C GLY A 135 -5.74 22.36 -16.49
N PHE A 136 -6.71 22.04 -15.63
CA PHE A 136 -7.15 20.68 -15.38
C PHE A 136 -8.24 20.28 -16.35
N TYR A 137 -8.22 19.02 -16.81
CA TYR A 137 -9.24 18.49 -17.74
C TYR A 137 -9.69 17.09 -17.35
N CYS A 138 -8.77 16.28 -16.85
CA CYS A 138 -9.04 14.92 -16.39
C CYS A 138 -8.71 14.75 -14.91
N GLY A 139 -9.25 13.68 -14.34
CA GLY A 139 -8.91 13.19 -13.02
C GLY A 139 -8.10 11.89 -13.07
N GLY A 140 -7.66 11.46 -11.90
CA GLY A 140 -7.02 10.18 -11.67
C GLY A 140 -7.08 9.79 -10.21
N VAL A 141 -6.50 8.63 -9.89
CA VAL A 141 -6.42 8.10 -8.54
C VAL A 141 -4.98 7.68 -8.25
N LEU A 142 -4.41 8.20 -7.17
CA LEU A 142 -3.11 7.75 -6.68
C LEU A 142 -3.23 6.32 -6.14
N ILE A 143 -2.64 5.36 -6.84
CA ILE A 143 -2.71 3.92 -6.51
C ILE A 143 -1.45 3.40 -5.85
N ALA A 144 -0.34 4.13 -5.95
CA ALA A 144 0.93 3.85 -5.28
C ALA A 144 1.72 5.15 -5.12
N SER A 145 2.83 5.13 -4.36
CA SER A 145 3.64 6.33 -4.06
C SER A 145 4.11 7.06 -5.32
N ARG A 146 4.19 6.36 -6.45
CA ARG A 146 4.68 6.88 -7.72
C ARG A 146 3.76 6.63 -8.90
N TYR A 147 2.56 6.10 -8.68
CA TYR A 147 1.65 5.75 -9.77
C TYR A 147 0.26 6.31 -9.56
N VAL A 148 -0.23 6.99 -10.60
CA VAL A 148 -1.60 7.46 -10.71
C VAL A 148 -2.29 6.66 -11.80
N LEU A 149 -3.45 6.11 -11.48
CA LEU A 149 -4.36 5.46 -12.42
C LEU A 149 -5.27 6.52 -13.03
N THR A 150 -5.44 6.48 -14.34
CA THR A 150 -6.34 7.36 -15.09
C THR A 150 -6.89 6.64 -16.32
N ALA A 151 -7.69 7.33 -17.12
CA ALA A 151 -8.21 6.82 -18.39
C ALA A 151 -7.17 7.01 -19.52
N ALA A 152 -7.20 6.12 -20.52
CA ALA A 152 -6.33 6.24 -21.69
C ALA A 152 -6.74 7.42 -22.57
N HIS A 153 -8.04 7.76 -22.63
CA HIS A 153 -8.50 8.94 -23.35
C HIS A 153 -7.94 10.24 -22.74
N CYS A 154 -7.66 10.27 -21.43
CA CYS A 154 -7.04 11.41 -20.77
C CYS A 154 -5.57 11.64 -21.17
N VAL A 155 -4.91 10.67 -21.82
CA VAL A 155 -3.50 10.82 -22.21
C VAL A 155 -3.29 10.79 -23.71
N LYS A 156 -4.15 10.10 -24.48
CA LYS A 156 -4.05 9.99 -25.94
C LYS A 156 -5.40 9.96 -26.65
N GLY A 157 -6.48 10.42 -26.01
CA GLY A 157 -7.84 10.46 -26.58
C GLY A 157 -7.94 11.33 -27.82
N ALA A 158 -8.90 11.01 -28.70
CA ALA A 158 -9.09 11.74 -29.96
C ALA A 158 -9.63 13.18 -29.76
N ASP A 159 -10.28 13.44 -28.64
CA ASP A 159 -10.83 14.72 -28.22
C ASP A 159 -9.77 15.65 -27.58
N LEU A 160 -8.62 15.11 -27.17
CA LEU A 160 -7.51 15.91 -26.68
C LEU A 160 -6.82 16.67 -27.83
N PRO A 161 -6.73 18.01 -27.78
CA PRO A 161 -6.00 18.76 -28.79
C PRO A 161 -4.52 18.36 -28.78
N LYS A 162 -3.95 18.09 -29.96
CA LYS A 162 -2.51 17.71 -30.12
C LYS A 162 -1.51 18.73 -29.56
N THR A 163 -1.97 19.96 -29.31
CA THR A 163 -1.17 21.04 -28.74
C THR A 163 -1.18 21.06 -27.21
N TRP A 164 -2.00 20.22 -26.58
CA TRP A 164 -2.03 20.07 -25.13
C TRP A 164 -1.02 19.04 -24.71
N LYS A 165 -0.30 19.32 -23.63
CA LYS A 165 0.67 18.41 -23.05
C LYS A 165 0.32 18.16 -21.60
N LEU A 166 0.02 16.91 -21.27
CA LEU A 166 -0.08 16.47 -19.89
C LEU A 166 1.31 16.56 -19.24
N SER A 167 1.47 17.44 -18.26
CA SER A 167 2.78 17.79 -17.69
C SER A 167 2.94 17.35 -16.24
N GLU A 168 1.90 17.49 -15.44
CA GLU A 168 1.94 17.28 -14.00
C GLU A 168 0.64 16.65 -13.49
N VAL A 169 0.72 16.06 -12.31
CA VAL A 169 -0.44 15.66 -11.51
C VAL A 169 -0.49 16.52 -10.24
N ARG A 170 -1.66 17.09 -9.93
CA ARG A 170 -1.92 17.74 -8.64
C ARG A 170 -2.60 16.75 -7.69
N LEU A 171 -2.11 16.67 -6.47
CA LEU A 171 -2.60 15.82 -5.38
C LEU A 171 -2.95 16.66 -4.15
N GLY A 172 -3.87 16.19 -3.30
CA GLY A 172 -4.26 16.89 -2.07
C GLY A 172 -5.00 18.22 -2.31
N GLU A 173 -5.79 18.28 -3.37
CA GLU A 173 -6.62 19.44 -3.73
C GLU A 173 -8.07 19.22 -3.28
N TRP A 174 -8.72 20.25 -2.76
CA TRP A 174 -10.14 20.22 -2.42
C TRP A 174 -10.93 21.28 -3.18
N ASN A 175 -10.41 22.52 -3.26
CA ASN A 175 -11.06 23.61 -3.98
C ASN A 175 -10.09 24.34 -4.93
N VAL A 176 -10.16 23.97 -6.22
CA VAL A 176 -9.34 24.55 -7.30
C VAL A 176 -9.45 26.07 -7.48
N THR A 177 -10.47 26.72 -6.90
CA THR A 177 -10.64 28.18 -6.96
C THR A 177 -10.02 28.90 -5.77
N SER A 178 -9.76 28.19 -4.69
CA SER A 178 -9.09 28.72 -3.51
C SER A 178 -7.58 28.49 -3.60
N LYS A 179 -6.83 29.31 -2.87
CA LYS A 179 -5.40 29.09 -2.68
C LYS A 179 -5.11 28.28 -1.41
N ASN A 180 -5.97 28.44 -0.40
CA ASN A 180 -5.87 27.79 0.89
C ASN A 180 -7.20 27.09 1.14
N ASP A 181 -7.14 25.79 1.40
CA ASP A 181 -8.31 24.98 1.69
C ASP A 181 -8.43 24.82 3.21
N CYS A 182 -9.47 25.42 3.76
CA CYS A 182 -9.75 25.40 5.20
C CYS A 182 -11.25 25.16 5.42
N ASP A 183 -11.55 24.33 6.41
CA ASP A 183 -12.87 24.21 7.01
C ASP A 183 -12.76 24.63 8.49
N HIS A 184 -13.36 25.77 8.82
CA HIS A 184 -13.16 26.45 10.10
C HIS A 184 -11.67 26.73 10.43
N ASP A 185 -11.17 26.19 11.54
CA ASP A 185 -9.78 26.36 12.00
C ASP A 185 -8.84 25.25 11.49
N ASP A 186 -9.39 24.26 10.77
CA ASP A 186 -8.62 23.17 10.17
C ASP A 186 -8.32 23.50 8.70
N CYS A 187 -7.05 23.39 8.31
CA CYS A 187 -6.58 23.71 6.97
C CYS A 187 -5.70 22.60 6.43
N SER A 188 -5.97 22.17 5.20
CA SER A 188 -5.13 21.20 4.52
C SER A 188 -3.82 21.85 4.07
N PRO A 189 -2.73 21.07 3.97
CA PRO A 189 -1.51 21.50 3.29
C PRO A 189 -1.79 21.95 1.86
N GLN A 190 -0.88 22.74 1.29
CA GLN A 190 -1.04 23.16 -0.10
C GLN A 190 -1.00 21.95 -1.06
N PRO A 191 -1.81 21.97 -2.14
CA PRO A 191 -1.80 20.92 -3.13
C PRO A 191 -0.42 20.72 -3.75
N LEU A 192 -0.07 19.45 -3.95
CA LEU A 192 1.22 19.06 -4.48
C LEU A 192 1.16 18.81 -5.99
N ASN A 193 1.87 19.62 -6.77
CA ASN A 193 2.08 19.34 -8.20
C ASN A 193 3.34 18.50 -8.40
N VAL A 194 3.18 17.34 -9.06
CA VAL A 194 4.24 16.38 -9.31
C VAL A 194 4.39 16.16 -10.82
N PRO A 195 5.57 16.40 -11.41
CA PRO A 195 5.80 16.13 -12.82
C PRO A 195 5.63 14.66 -13.17
N ILE A 196 5.20 14.40 -14.41
CA ILE A 196 5.06 13.05 -14.95
C ILE A 196 6.36 12.63 -15.63
N GLU A 197 6.90 11.50 -15.22
CA GLU A 197 8.09 10.87 -15.82
C GLU A 197 7.71 10.02 -17.04
N GLU A 198 6.63 9.25 -16.92
CA GLU A 198 6.21 8.30 -17.94
C GLU A 198 4.69 8.21 -18.01
N ILE A 199 4.16 8.13 -19.24
CA ILE A 199 2.74 7.95 -19.54
C ILE A 199 2.59 6.59 -20.21
N ILE A 200 1.80 5.71 -19.60
CA ILE A 200 1.65 4.32 -20.04
C ILE A 200 0.16 4.04 -20.27
N ALA A 201 -0.33 4.33 -21.47
CA ALA A 201 -1.67 3.93 -21.90
C ALA A 201 -1.72 2.43 -22.19
N HIS A 202 -2.88 1.80 -22.00
CA HIS A 202 -3.08 0.44 -22.47
C HIS A 202 -2.74 0.33 -23.96
N GLU A 203 -2.00 -0.71 -24.33
CA GLU A 203 -1.50 -0.88 -25.70
C GLU A 203 -2.65 -1.09 -26.68
N ASP A 204 -3.64 -1.87 -26.29
CA ASP A 204 -4.85 -2.14 -27.06
C ASP A 204 -5.91 -1.02 -26.97
N TYR A 205 -5.59 0.15 -26.40
CA TYR A 205 -6.49 1.31 -26.48
C TYR A 205 -6.32 2.00 -27.83
N ASP A 206 -7.42 2.06 -28.58
CA ASP A 206 -7.56 2.78 -29.83
C ASP A 206 -8.37 4.08 -29.60
N PRO A 207 -7.78 5.28 -29.74
CA PRO A 207 -8.49 6.54 -29.56
C PRO A 207 -9.58 6.81 -30.62
N THR A 208 -9.59 6.05 -31.72
CA THR A 208 -10.58 6.19 -32.80
C THR A 208 -11.78 5.25 -32.63
N ASP A 209 -11.70 4.29 -31.69
CA ASP A 209 -12.82 3.42 -31.34
C ASP A 209 -13.84 4.18 -30.50
N GLY A 210 -15.04 4.36 -31.04
CA GLY A 210 -16.17 4.99 -30.33
C GLY A 210 -16.60 4.25 -29.06
N GLN A 211 -16.24 2.98 -28.93
CA GLN A 211 -16.53 2.17 -27.73
C GLN A 211 -15.49 2.35 -26.61
N GLN A 212 -14.36 3.00 -26.91
CA GLN A 212 -13.28 3.29 -25.96
C GLN A 212 -12.84 2.05 -25.15
N GLN A 213 -12.61 0.93 -25.83
CA GLN A 213 -12.15 -0.29 -25.16
C GLN A 213 -10.75 -0.10 -24.56
N ASN A 214 -10.50 -0.74 -23.41
CA ASN A 214 -9.23 -0.68 -22.69
C ASN A 214 -8.84 0.75 -22.27
N ASP A 215 -9.81 1.57 -21.91
CA ASP A 215 -9.63 2.97 -21.50
C ASP A 215 -9.00 3.10 -20.10
N ILE A 216 -7.73 2.71 -20.00
CA ILE A 216 -6.94 2.71 -18.77
C ILE A 216 -5.49 3.11 -19.07
N ALA A 217 -4.92 3.93 -18.21
CA ALA A 217 -3.54 4.37 -18.29
C ALA A 217 -2.91 4.54 -16.91
N LEU A 218 -1.60 4.37 -16.84
CA LEU A 218 -0.79 4.70 -15.68
C LEU A 218 0.06 5.93 -15.97
N LEU A 219 0.15 6.82 -14.99
CA LEU A 219 1.11 7.91 -14.95
C LEU A 219 2.15 7.58 -13.88
N ARG A 220 3.41 7.44 -14.29
CA ARG A 220 4.53 7.33 -13.36
C ARG A 220 5.00 8.74 -13.00
N LEU A 221 4.95 9.05 -11.71
CA LEU A 221 5.39 10.34 -11.18
C LEU A 221 6.92 10.42 -11.16
N ALA A 222 7.46 11.62 -11.36
CA ALA A 222 8.91 11.85 -11.33
C ALA A 222 9.52 11.72 -9.93
N GLN A 223 8.70 11.79 -8.89
CA GLN A 223 9.10 11.72 -7.48
C GLN A 223 8.11 10.85 -6.71
N ASP A 224 8.60 10.17 -5.66
CA ASP A 224 7.76 9.44 -4.73
C ASP A 224 6.97 10.40 -3.83
N VAL A 225 5.73 10.02 -3.60
CA VAL A 225 4.73 10.73 -2.83
C VAL A 225 4.33 9.86 -1.64
N THR A 226 4.26 10.47 -0.46
CA THR A 226 3.97 9.76 0.79
C THR A 226 2.48 9.78 1.11
N PHE A 227 1.92 8.60 1.41
CA PHE A 227 0.55 8.45 1.93
C PHE A 227 0.56 8.71 3.44
N ASN A 228 0.30 9.93 3.85
CA ASN A 228 0.11 10.22 5.27
C ASN A 228 -1.35 9.90 5.64
N GLY A 229 -1.69 8.61 5.68
CA GLY A 229 -3.03 8.09 6.00
C GLY A 229 -3.38 8.18 7.49
N GLY A 230 -3.03 9.27 8.16
CA GLY A 230 -3.34 9.51 9.56
C GLY A 230 -3.77 10.95 9.74
N LEU A 231 -5.00 11.13 10.24
CA LEU A 231 -5.62 12.36 10.73
C LEU A 231 -4.66 13.57 10.68
N SER A 232 -4.89 14.47 9.72
CA SER A 232 -4.29 15.81 9.58
C SER A 232 -2.93 15.99 8.89
N ASN A 233 -2.40 15.05 8.12
CA ASN A 233 -1.19 15.34 7.32
C ASN A 233 -1.42 14.94 5.87
N GLY A 234 -1.57 15.92 5.00
CA GLY A 234 -1.83 15.73 3.57
C GLY A 234 -0.71 15.02 2.81
N ILE A 235 -0.86 15.02 1.49
CA ILE A 235 0.09 14.40 0.57
C ILE A 235 1.36 15.26 0.46
N GLU A 236 2.50 14.69 0.83
CA GLU A 236 3.81 15.36 0.77
C GLU A 236 4.83 14.61 -0.10
N LYS A 237 5.85 15.32 -0.59
CA LYS A 237 7.00 14.72 -1.26
C LYS A 237 7.83 13.91 -0.26
N SER A 238 8.29 12.73 -0.67
CA SER A 238 9.24 11.96 0.14
C SER A 238 10.56 12.74 0.29
N SER A 239 10.90 13.16 1.52
CA SER A 239 12.16 13.85 1.80
C SER A 239 13.31 12.86 1.91
N VAL A 240 14.14 12.78 0.87
CA VAL A 240 15.43 12.07 0.93
C VAL A 240 16.42 13.00 1.63
N ARG A 241 16.87 12.65 2.84
CA ARG A 241 17.97 13.37 3.52
C ARG A 241 19.23 13.26 2.64
N SER A 242 19.75 14.39 2.17
CA SER A 242 21.09 14.48 1.59
C SER A 242 22.10 14.05 2.65
N GLY A 243 22.60 12.81 2.55
CA GLY A 243 23.52 12.26 3.54
C GLY A 243 24.24 10.97 3.13
N ASP A 244 23.67 10.14 2.27
CA ASP A 244 24.31 8.88 1.85
C ASP A 244 24.16 8.65 0.33
N ILE A 245 25.06 9.23 -0.45
CA ILE A 245 25.28 8.79 -1.84
C ILE A 245 26.79 8.77 -2.11
N SER A 246 27.47 7.73 -1.64
CA SER A 246 28.70 7.30 -2.29
C SER A 246 28.32 6.28 -3.36
N GLY A 247 28.25 6.75 -4.60
CA GLY A 247 28.48 5.98 -5.82
C GLY A 247 27.72 4.68 -6.01
N GLN A 248 26.49 4.74 -6.53
CA GLN A 248 26.02 3.70 -7.43
C GLN A 248 25.11 4.30 -8.51
N LEU A 249 25.60 4.32 -9.75
CA LEU A 249 24.86 4.71 -10.93
C LEU A 249 23.68 3.74 -11.10
N ILE A 250 22.50 4.14 -10.64
CA ILE A 250 21.24 3.46 -10.97
C ILE A 250 20.97 3.77 -12.44
N GLY A 251 21.22 2.79 -13.32
CA GLY A 251 20.83 2.86 -14.72
C GLY A 251 19.31 3.05 -14.87
N PRO A 252 18.81 3.47 -16.04
CA PRO A 252 17.39 3.69 -16.25
C PRO A 252 16.58 2.43 -15.87
N PRO A 253 15.48 2.56 -15.12
CA PRO A 253 14.62 1.42 -14.81
C PRO A 253 14.17 0.77 -16.11
N ARG A 254 14.20 -0.57 -16.17
CA ARG A 254 13.73 -1.31 -17.34
C ARG A 254 12.25 -1.01 -17.57
N PRO A 255 11.80 -0.92 -18.84
CA PRO A 255 10.40 -0.68 -19.16
C PRO A 255 9.52 -1.71 -18.46
N ILE A 256 8.44 -1.23 -17.83
CA ILE A 256 7.47 -2.10 -17.19
C ILE A 256 6.75 -2.84 -18.30
N HIS A 257 7.01 -4.15 -18.41
CA HIS A 257 6.44 -5.00 -19.45
C HIS A 257 4.91 -5.09 -19.29
N LEU A 258 4.18 -5.00 -20.40
CA LEU A 258 2.75 -5.33 -20.68
C LEU A 258 1.96 -6.14 -19.64
N ARG A 259 2.60 -7.13 -19.02
CA ARG A 259 1.98 -7.99 -18.00
C ARG A 259 1.49 -7.19 -16.78
N TYR A 260 2.10 -6.04 -16.48
CA TYR A 260 1.73 -5.22 -15.32
C TYR A 260 0.34 -4.56 -15.47
N ILE A 261 0.04 -3.98 -16.64
CA ILE A 261 -1.28 -3.40 -16.93
C ILE A 261 -2.35 -4.50 -16.99
N GLN A 262 -2.02 -5.65 -17.60
CA GLN A 262 -2.91 -6.81 -17.64
C GLN A 262 -3.15 -7.43 -16.25
N HIS A 263 -2.21 -7.29 -15.31
CA HIS A 263 -2.40 -7.72 -13.92
C HIS A 263 -3.20 -6.71 -13.09
N LEU A 264 -3.02 -5.40 -13.30
CA LEU A 264 -3.89 -4.39 -12.70
C LEU A 264 -5.35 -4.55 -13.15
N ARG A 265 -5.59 -4.98 -14.41
CA ARG A 265 -6.93 -5.38 -14.87
C ARG A 265 -7.58 -6.45 -13.98
N ARG A 266 -6.82 -7.45 -13.50
CA ARG A 266 -7.34 -8.48 -12.58
C ARG A 266 -7.43 -8.03 -11.13
N ALA A 267 -6.65 -7.03 -10.72
CA ALA A 267 -6.62 -6.55 -9.34
C ALA A 267 -7.67 -5.45 -9.07
N VAL A 268 -8.14 -4.75 -10.11
CA VAL A 268 -9.06 -3.61 -10.01
C VAL A 268 -10.49 -3.96 -10.48
N LEU A 269 -10.67 -5.00 -11.30
CA LEU A 269 -11.97 -5.33 -11.92
C LEU A 269 -12.60 -6.67 -11.48
N ASP A 270 -11.95 -7.44 -10.59
CA ASP A 270 -12.50 -8.64 -9.95
C ASP A 270 -12.65 -8.41 -8.43
#